data_AF-A0AAP0PL02-F1
#
_entry.id   AF-A0AAP0PL02-F1
#
_cell.length_a   1.000
_cell.length_b   1.000
_cell.length_c   1.000
_cell.angle_alpha   90.00
_cell.angle_beta   90.00
_cell.angle_gamma   90.00
#
_symmetry.space_group_name_H-M   'P 1'
#
loop_
_entity.id
_entity.type
_entity.pdbx_description
1 polymer ?
#
loop_
_entity_poly.entity_id
_entity_poly.type
_entity_poly.pdbx_seq_one_letter_code
_entity_poly.pdbx_strand_id
1 'polypeptide(L)'
;MGVIATIIDILGAAAIGSSLGEVKAYVCFDISYFSAAKVGEEVEIEAKLLENRDKFSSVSVEVKRKDDGKLIALGKQWMSSVTRTEAHPSKL
;
A
#
# COMPACT_ATOMS: atom_id res chain seq x y z
N MET A 1 -6.42 -15.17 1.88
CA MET A 1 -5.87 -14.21 2.85
C MET A 1 -4.50 -13.72 2.39
N GLY A 2 -3.47 -14.58 2.31
CA GLY A 2 -2.10 -14.16 1.93
C GLY A 2 -1.98 -13.36 0.63
N VAL A 3 -2.56 -13.84 -0.48
CA VAL A 3 -2.48 -13.14 -1.78
C VAL A 3 -3.08 -11.73 -1.73
N ILE A 4 -4.24 -11.57 -1.09
CA ILE A 4 -4.88 -10.24 -0.94
C ILE A 4 -3.98 -9.32 -0.12
N ALA A 5 -3.40 -9.81 0.98
CA ALA A 5 -2.45 -9.03 1.76
C ALA A 5 -1.23 -8.58 0.94
N THR A 6 -0.68 -9.48 0.13
CA THR A 6 0.46 -9.17 -0.76
C THR A 6 0.09 -8.12 -1.82
N ILE A 7 -1.09 -8.21 -2.43
CA ILE A 7 -1.52 -7.22 -3.43
C ILE A 7 -1.74 -5.85 -2.78
N ILE A 8 -2.39 -5.82 -1.60
CA ILE A 8 -2.51 -4.60 -0.80
C ILE A 8 -1.12 -4.03 -0.51
N ASP A 9 -0.17 -4.88 -0.12
CA ASP A 9 1.20 -4.46 0.19
C ASP A 9 1.85 -3.72 -0.99
N ILE A 10 1.91 -4.40 -2.13
CA ILE A 10 2.53 -3.91 -3.37
C ILE A 10 1.86 -2.62 -3.86
N LEU A 11 0.53 -2.57 -3.91
CA LEU A 11 -0.19 -1.40 -4.41
C LEU A 11 -0.09 -0.20 -3.46
N GLY A 12 0.01 -0.47 -2.15
CA GLY A 12 0.35 0.54 -1.16
C GLY A 12 1.66 1.25 -1.43
N ALA A 13 2.73 0.46 -1.59
CA ALA A 13 4.06 0.97 -1.92
C ALA A 13 4.07 1.67 -3.29
N ALA A 14 3.40 1.09 -4.29
CA ALA A 14 3.31 1.68 -5.63
C ALA A 14 2.57 3.01 -5.62
N ALA A 15 1.52 3.18 -4.81
CA ALA A 15 0.79 4.45 -4.69
C ALA A 15 1.68 5.55 -4.12
N ILE A 16 2.47 5.28 -3.07
CA ILE A 16 3.45 6.24 -2.54
C ILE A 16 4.56 6.51 -3.56
N GLY A 17 5.13 5.47 -4.14
CA GLY A 17 6.23 5.60 -5.12
C GLY A 17 5.82 6.40 -6.35
N SER A 18 4.63 6.19 -6.88
CA SER A 18 4.10 6.92 -8.04
C SER A 18 3.62 8.33 -7.71
N SER A 19 3.10 8.58 -6.50
CA SER A 19 2.59 9.89 -6.10
C SER A 19 3.69 10.84 -5.62
N LEU A 20 4.71 10.31 -4.93
CA LEU A 20 5.75 11.10 -4.24
C LEU A 20 7.15 10.90 -4.81
N GLY A 21 7.39 9.85 -5.61
CA GLY A 21 8.74 9.53 -6.11
C GLY A 21 9.71 9.04 -5.03
N GLU A 22 9.19 8.67 -3.85
CA GLU A 22 10.00 8.27 -2.69
C GLU A 22 9.82 6.79 -2.36
N VAL A 23 10.90 6.14 -1.94
CA VAL A 23 10.83 4.84 -1.25
C VAL A 23 10.77 5.11 0.25
N LYS A 24 9.71 4.65 0.89
CA LYS A 24 9.47 4.82 2.33
C LYS A 24 9.51 3.48 3.06
N ALA A 25 9.84 3.50 4.34
CA ALA A 25 9.77 2.30 5.19
C ALA A 25 8.39 2.15 5.81
N TYR A 26 7.90 0.92 5.91
CA TYR A 26 6.64 0.61 6.60
C TYR A 26 6.73 0.89 8.10
N VAL A 27 5.65 1.46 8.64
CA VAL A 27 5.47 1.72 10.08
C VAL A 27 4.31 0.91 10.62
N CYS A 28 3.19 0.88 9.90
CA CYS A 28 2.00 0.15 10.30
C CYS A 28 1.28 -0.42 9.08
N PHE A 29 0.72 -1.61 9.24
CA PHE A 29 -0.02 -2.31 8.21
C PHE A 29 -1.23 -3.01 8.80
N ASP A 30 -2.41 -2.49 8.48
CA ASP A 30 -3.69 -2.99 8.97
C ASP A 30 -4.55 -3.45 7.79
N ILE A 31 -5.16 -4.63 7.91
CA ILE A 31 -6.11 -5.13 6.91
C ILE A 31 -7.37 -5.63 7.60
N SER A 32 -8.52 -5.15 7.14
CA SER A 32 -9.83 -5.71 7.47
C SER A 32 -10.34 -6.56 6.31
N TYR A 33 -10.84 -7.76 6.61
CA TYR A 33 -11.47 -8.66 5.64
C TYR A 33 -12.95 -8.77 5.92
N PHE A 34 -13.78 -8.55 4.90
CA PHE A 34 -15.23 -8.53 5.02
C PHE A 34 -15.89 -9.74 4.35
N SER A 35 -15.26 -10.26 3.29
CA SER A 35 -15.75 -11.45 2.57
C SER A 35 -14.61 -12.16 1.86
N ALA A 36 -14.89 -13.35 1.32
CA ALA A 36 -13.96 -14.07 0.46
C ALA A 36 -14.22 -13.73 -1.02
N ALA A 37 -13.13 -13.61 -1.79
CA ALA A 37 -13.16 -13.67 -3.25
C ALA A 37 -13.09 -15.13 -3.70
N LYS A 38 -13.96 -15.53 -4.63
CA LYS A 38 -14.01 -16.91 -5.16
C LYS A 38 -13.11 -17.06 -6.38
N VAL A 39 -12.71 -18.30 -6.66
CA VAL A 39 -11.98 -18.61 -7.91
C VAL A 39 -12.84 -18.25 -9.11
N GLY A 40 -12.25 -17.51 -10.06
CA GLY A 40 -12.96 -17.02 -11.26
C GLY A 40 -13.73 -15.72 -11.06
N GLU A 41 -13.75 -15.16 -9.85
CA GLU A 41 -14.34 -13.85 -9.58
C GLU A 41 -13.35 -12.74 -9.98
N GLU A 42 -13.85 -11.70 -10.66
CA GLU A 42 -13.07 -10.49 -10.92
C GLU A 42 -13.19 -9.52 -9.74
N VAL A 43 -12.06 -8.97 -9.34
CA VAL A 43 -11.97 -7.97 -8.28
C VAL A 43 -11.39 -6.68 -8.83
N GLU A 44 -11.88 -5.57 -8.32
CA GLU A 44 -11.34 -4.23 -8.57
C GLU A 44 -10.54 -3.79 -7.35
N ILE A 45 -9.36 -3.22 -7.58
CA ILE A 45 -8.45 -2.81 -6.52
C ILE A 45 -7.99 -1.39 -6.78
N GLU A 46 -8.19 -0.53 -5.78
CA GLU A 46 -7.84 0.88 -5.86
C GLU A 46 -6.95 1.24 -4.68
N ALA A 47 -5.78 1.83 -4.96
CA ALA A 47 -4.87 2.36 -3.95
C ALA A 47 -4.80 3.87 -4.04
N LYS A 48 -4.98 4.55 -2.90
CA LYS A 48 -5.06 6.00 -2.82
C LYS A 48 -4.17 6.54 -1.70
N LEU A 49 -3.26 7.46 -2.06
CA LEU A 49 -2.56 8.28 -1.08
C LEU A 49 -3.58 9.13 -0.32
N LEU A 50 -3.66 8.94 0.99
CA LEU A 50 -4.59 9.66 1.87
C LEU A 50 -3.93 10.91 2.46
N GLU A 51 -2.72 10.76 2.97
CA GLU A 51 -1.98 11.82 3.63
C GLU A 51 -0.50 11.73 3.30
N ASN A 52 0.15 12.88 3.13
CA ASN A 52 1.59 13.01 3.13
C ASN A 52 1.96 14.24 3.96
N ARG A 53 2.45 14.03 5.17
CA ARG A 53 2.81 15.10 6.10
C ARG A 53 4.18 14.83 6.71
N ASP A 54 5.07 15.80 6.52
CA ASP A 54 6.48 15.71 6.92
C ASP A 54 7.12 14.42 6.40
N LYS A 55 7.42 13.48 7.29
CA LYS A 55 8.02 12.19 6.94
C LYS A 55 6.99 11.08 6.75
N PHE A 56 5.76 11.25 7.23
CA PHE A 56 4.76 10.20 7.25
C PHE A 56 3.80 10.29 6.06
N SER A 57 3.53 9.15 5.45
CA SER A 57 2.51 9.02 4.41
C SER A 57 1.58 7.87 4.74
N SER A 58 0.30 8.02 4.41
CA SER A 58 -0.67 6.94 4.55
C SER A 58 -1.39 6.66 3.24
N VAL A 59 -1.70 5.39 3.01
CA VAL A 59 -2.41 4.89 1.83
C VAL A 59 -3.57 4.01 2.29
N SER A 60 -4.72 4.13 1.62
CA SER A 60 -5.77 3.12 1.66
C SER A 60 -5.73 2.27 0.40
N VAL A 61 -5.93 0.97 0.54
CA VAL A 61 -6.16 0.06 -0.59
C VAL A 61 -7.50 -0.64 -0.40
N GLU A 62 -8.42 -0.42 -1.30
CA GLU A 62 -9.73 -1.07 -1.32
C GLU A 62 -9.72 -2.22 -2.31
N VAL A 63 -10.17 -3.40 -1.87
CA VAL A 63 -10.43 -4.55 -2.72
C VAL A 63 -11.93 -4.78 -2.75
N LYS A 64 -12.54 -4.60 -3.92
CA LYS A 64 -13.99 -4.68 -4.13
C LYS A 64 -14.31 -5.76 -5.15
N ARG A 65 -15.46 -6.40 -5.00
CA ARG A 65 -15.99 -7.26 -6.07
C ARG A 65 -16.37 -6.40 -7.25
N LYS A 66 -16.04 -6.84 -8.46
CA LYS A 66 -16.34 -6.07 -9.66
C LYS A 66 -17.83 -6.10 -10.05
N ASP A 67 -18.53 -7.18 -9.70
CA ASP A 67 -19.93 -7.39 -10.06
C ASP A 67 -20.91 -6.51 -9.26
N ASP A 68 -20.70 -6.42 -7.95
CA ASP A 68 -21.62 -5.75 -7.02
C ASP A 68 -20.97 -4.62 -6.18
N GLY A 69 -19.67 -4.39 -6.36
CA GLY A 69 -18.92 -3.33 -5.67
C GLY A 69 -18.70 -3.58 -4.18
N LYS A 70 -19.11 -4.73 -3.62
CA LYS A 70 -18.96 -4.99 -2.18
C LYS A 70 -17.50 -5.15 -1.80
N LEU A 71 -17.15 -4.62 -0.61
CA LEU A 71 -15.82 -4.77 -0.06
C LEU A 71 -15.49 -6.23 0.24
N ILE A 72 -14.33 -6.66 -0.24
CA ILE A 72 -13.68 -7.92 0.12
C ILE A 72 -12.69 -7.64 1.25
N ALA A 73 -11.86 -6.61 1.08
CA ALA A 73 -10.87 -6.20 2.06
C ALA A 73 -10.58 -4.70 1.96
N LEU A 74 -10.13 -4.12 3.08
CA LEU A 74 -9.62 -2.76 3.15
C LEU A 74 -8.29 -2.77 3.88
N GLY A 75 -7.23 -2.32 3.22
CA GLY A 75 -5.91 -2.11 3.78
C GLY A 75 -5.66 -0.65 4.11
N LYS A 76 -4.97 -0.38 5.22
CA LYS A 76 -4.37 0.91 5.53
C LYS A 76 -2.90 0.74 5.86
N GLN A 77 -2.06 1.51 5.19
CA GLN A 77 -0.62 1.48 5.38
C GLN A 77 -0.12 2.84 5.80
N TRP A 78 0.82 2.83 6.73
CA TRP A 78 1.58 4.01 7.14
C TRP A 78 3.05 3.76 6.85
N MET A 79 3.69 4.71 6.18
CA MET A 79 5.10 4.66 5.84
C MET A 79 5.80 5.94 6.24
N SER A 80 7.11 5.86 6.51
CA SER A 80 7.93 7.00 6.86
C SER A 80 9.14 7.14 5.94
N SER A 81 9.50 8.36 5.58
CA SER A 81 10.70 8.65 4.80
C SER A 81 11.95 8.21 5.57
N VAL A 82 12.83 7.47 4.90
CA VAL A 82 14.12 7.06 5.46
C VAL A 82 15.18 8.02 4.97
N THR A 83 15.91 8.65 5.89
CA THR A 83 17.10 9.42 5.51
C THR A 83 18.17 8.45 5.02
N ARG A 84 18.47 8.42 3.72
CA ARG A 84 19.67 7.73 3.24
C ARG A 84 20.87 8.62 3.59
N THR A 85 21.67 8.20 4.56
CA THR A 85 22.99 8.78 4.73
C THR A 85 23.82 8.38 3.52
N GLU A 86 24.25 9.34 2.71
CA GLU A 86 25.19 9.06 1.62
C GLU A 86 26.46 8.44 2.21
N ALA A 87 26.87 7.29 1.67
CA ALA A 87 28.14 6.70 2.04
C ALA A 87 29.25 7.70 1.67
N HIS A 88 30.06 8.07 2.66
CA HIS A 88 31.20 8.97 2.47
C HIS A 88 32.10 8.38 1.37
N PRO A 89 32.36 9.07 0.25
CA PRO A 89 33.23 8.54 -0.79
C PRO A 89 34.61 8.34 -0.19
N SER A 90 35.06 7.08 -0.15
CA SER A 90 36.42 6.73 0.25
C SER A 90 37.37 7.43 -0.71
N LYS A 91 38.16 8.39 -0.21
CA LYS A 91 39.18 9.05 -1.02
C LYS A 91 40.22 8.00 -1.43
N LEU A 92 40.37 7.80 -2.74
CA LEU A 92 41.54 7.17 -3.35
C LEU A 92 42.74 8.10 -3.27
#